data_AF-A0A3B0NZH5-F1
#
_entry.id   AF-A0A3B0NZH5-F1
#
_cell.length_a   1.000
_cell.length_b   1.000
_cell.length_c   1.000
_cell.angle_alpha   90.00
_cell.angle_beta   90.00
_cell.angle_gamma   90.00
#
_symmetry.space_group_name_H-M   'P 1'
#
loop_
_entity.id
_entity.type
_entity.pdbx_description
1 polymer ?
#
loop_
_entity_poly.entity_id
_entity_poly.type
_entity_poly.pdbx_seq_one_letter_code
_entity_poly.pdbx_strand_id
1 'polypeptide(L)'
;MAKQFRLLQEKQKIFDLFIVVMDARIPRSSFNEEIFKIIGQKPILFVLNKADKTNLNLLQPFIKKYQERGQVVVTNLKNKDGYHKINQALNQEYLKFKQKNALKGKLTPPLKCVVLGIPNVGKSTLINTMSKTKSTKVGAIAGITRSEQW
;
A
#
# COMPACT_ATOMS: atom_id res chain seq x y z
N MET A 1 10.04 13.79 11.47
CA MET A 1 9.50 12.43 11.24
C MET A 1 8.47 11.98 12.29
N ALA A 2 8.64 12.29 13.58
CA ALA A 2 7.76 11.84 14.66
C ALA A 2 6.26 12.14 14.50
N LYS A 3 5.88 13.31 13.97
CA LYS A 3 4.47 13.73 13.85
C LYS A 3 3.63 12.80 12.96
N GLN A 4 4.16 12.34 11.83
CA GLN A 4 3.43 11.45 10.91
C GLN A 4 3.30 10.03 11.46
N PHE A 5 4.34 9.54 12.15
CA PHE A 5 4.32 8.24 12.81
C PHE A 5 3.32 8.24 13.98
N ARG A 6 3.28 9.32 14.77
CA ARG A 6 2.30 9.49 15.83
C ARG A 6 0.87 9.54 15.30
N LEU A 7 0.62 10.31 14.24
CA LEU A 7 -0.70 10.36 13.59
C LEU A 7 -1.12 8.98 13.08
N LEU A 8 -0.19 8.25 12.46
CA LEU A 8 -0.44 6.88 11.99
C LEU A 8 -0.77 5.95 13.16
N GLN A 9 -0.06 6.04 14.28
CA GLN A 9 -0.36 5.27 15.50
C GLN A 9 -1.75 5.58 16.05
N GLU A 10 -2.11 6.86 16.15
CA GLU A 10 -3.42 7.30 16.66
C GLU A 10 -4.56 6.79 15.76
N LYS A 11 -4.38 6.81 14.43
CA LYS A 11 -5.39 6.41 13.45
C LYS A 11 -5.31 4.96 12.99
N GLN A 12 -4.29 4.20 13.41
CA GLN A 12 -4.05 2.84 12.95
C GLN A 12 -5.27 1.94 13.13
N LYS A 13 -6.02 2.11 14.24
CA LYS A 13 -7.21 1.30 14.54
C LYS A 13 -8.31 1.40 13.48
N ILE A 14 -8.38 2.53 12.76
CA ILE A 14 -9.42 2.81 11.76
C ILE A 14 -9.21 1.99 10.47
N PHE A 15 -7.97 1.68 10.14
CA PHE A 15 -7.62 1.01 8.89
C PHE A 15 -7.62 -0.51 9.03
N ASP A 16 -8.21 -1.19 8.06
CA ASP A 16 -8.25 -2.64 7.96
C ASP A 16 -7.04 -3.18 7.18
N LEU A 17 -6.55 -2.43 6.18
CA LEU A 17 -5.45 -2.83 5.29
C LEU A 17 -4.43 -1.70 5.12
N PHE A 18 -3.14 -2.05 5.18
CA PHE A 18 -2.03 -1.13 4.94
C PHE A 18 -1.44 -1.39 3.55
N ILE A 19 -1.46 -0.39 2.67
CA ILE A 19 -0.84 -0.48 1.34
C ILE A 19 0.49 0.28 1.38
N VAL A 20 1.60 -0.44 1.33
CA VAL A 20 2.94 0.13 1.41
C VAL A 20 3.55 0.21 0.02
N VAL A 21 3.68 1.43 -0.50
CA VAL A 21 4.30 1.68 -1.81
C VAL A 21 5.79 1.91 -1.66
N MET A 22 6.58 1.11 -2.38
CA MET A 22 8.03 1.09 -2.37
C MET A 22 8.59 1.29 -3.79
N ASP A 23 9.82 1.77 -3.89
CA ASP A 23 10.53 1.85 -5.16
C ASP A 23 11.31 0.55 -5.38
N ALA A 24 10.98 -0.19 -6.44
CA ALA A 24 11.55 -1.51 -6.74
C ALA A 24 13.06 -1.47 -7.00
N ARG A 25 13.65 -0.29 -7.26
CA ARG A 25 15.11 -0.12 -7.40
C ARG A 25 15.83 -0.14 -6.05
N ILE A 26 15.17 0.31 -5.00
CA ILE A 26 15.72 0.48 -3.66
C ILE A 26 14.73 -0.02 -2.59
N PRO A 27 14.30 -1.30 -2.66
CA PRO A 27 13.20 -1.81 -1.84
C PRO A 27 13.47 -1.64 -0.34
N ARG A 28 14.68 -1.96 0.11
CA ARG A 28 15.11 -1.79 1.51
C ARG A 28 15.08 -0.33 1.98
N SER A 29 15.66 0.58 1.21
CA SER A 29 15.82 1.99 1.63
C SER A 29 14.54 2.81 1.46
N SER A 30 13.60 2.34 0.64
CA SER A 30 12.33 3.04 0.39
C SER A 30 11.26 2.81 1.46
N PHE A 31 11.57 2.05 2.51
CA PHE A 31 10.65 1.72 3.60
C PHE A 31 11.35 1.66 4.96
N ASN A 32 10.72 2.22 5.99
CA ASN A 32 11.18 2.11 7.37
C ASN A 32 10.47 0.94 8.06
N GLU A 33 11.22 -0.11 8.44
CA GLU A 33 10.69 -1.30 9.13
C GLU A 33 10.06 -1.00 10.50
N GLU A 34 10.36 0.13 11.13
CA GLU A 34 9.67 0.57 12.36
C GLU A 34 8.16 0.73 12.16
N ILE A 35 7.71 0.98 10.92
CA ILE A 35 6.30 1.03 10.58
C ILE A 35 5.59 -0.30 10.91
N PHE A 36 6.29 -1.45 10.88
CA PHE A 36 5.71 -2.73 11.30
C PHE A 36 5.24 -2.73 12.76
N LYS A 37 5.93 -2.00 13.64
CA LYS A 37 5.50 -1.86 15.05
C LYS A 37 4.16 -1.12 15.14
N ILE A 38 3.93 -0.17 14.24
CA ILE A 38 2.68 0.59 14.17
C ILE A 38 1.57 -0.24 13.53
N ILE A 39 1.85 -0.94 12.43
CA ILE A 39 0.86 -1.78 11.74
C ILE A 39 0.39 -2.93 12.62
N GLY A 40 1.29 -3.51 13.43
CA GLY A 40 0.99 -4.66 14.26
C GLY A 40 0.72 -5.91 13.41
N GLN A 41 -0.37 -6.62 13.71
CA GLN A 41 -0.77 -7.85 12.99
C GLN A 41 -1.78 -7.59 11.85
N LYS A 42 -2.00 -6.33 11.48
CA LYS A 42 -2.93 -5.99 10.41
C LYS A 42 -2.34 -6.36 9.04
N PRO A 43 -3.19 -6.76 8.07
CA PRO A 43 -2.71 -7.17 6.76
C PRO A 43 -1.98 -6.02 6.04
N ILE A 44 -0.99 -6.40 5.25
CA ILE A 44 -0.16 -5.49 4.46
C ILE A 44 -0.18 -5.93 3.00
N LEU A 45 -0.41 -4.97 2.11
CA LEU A 45 -0.17 -5.10 0.68
C LEU A 45 1.03 -4.23 0.30
N PHE A 46 2.15 -4.87 -0.01
CA PHE A 46 3.34 -4.20 -0.52
C PHE A 46 3.22 -4.00 -2.03
N VAL A 47 3.47 -2.79 -2.50
CA VAL A 47 3.50 -2.43 -3.92
C VAL A 47 4.91 -1.99 -4.28
N LEU A 48 5.68 -2.88 -4.89
CA LEU A 48 7.00 -2.58 -5.46
C LEU A 48 6.81 -1.93 -6.83
N ASN A 49 6.76 -0.60 -6.83
CA ASN A 49 6.54 0.23 -8.02
C ASN A 49 7.84 0.52 -8.79
N LYS A 50 7.72 0.93 -10.06
CA LYS A 50 8.84 1.22 -10.97
C LYS A 50 9.68 -0.01 -11.30
N ALA A 51 9.03 -1.18 -11.35
CA ALA A 51 9.68 -2.45 -11.67
C ALA A 51 10.34 -2.47 -13.06
N ASP A 52 9.91 -1.59 -13.98
CA ASP A 52 10.54 -1.35 -15.29
C ASP A 52 11.99 -0.85 -15.20
N LYS A 53 12.40 -0.34 -14.04
CA LYS A 53 13.73 0.26 -13.84
C LYS A 53 14.69 -0.60 -13.05
N THR A 54 14.36 -1.88 -12.83
CA THR A 54 15.18 -2.79 -12.03
C THR A 54 15.21 -4.19 -12.64
N ASN A 55 16.21 -4.97 -12.28
CA ASN A 55 16.28 -6.37 -12.64
C ASN A 55 15.42 -7.20 -11.67
N LEU A 56 14.43 -7.93 -12.19
CA LEU A 56 13.54 -8.75 -11.39
C LEU A 56 14.28 -9.82 -10.59
N ASN A 57 15.39 -10.37 -11.10
CA ASN A 57 16.18 -11.39 -10.40
C ASN A 57 16.81 -10.83 -9.12
N LEU A 58 17.31 -9.59 -9.16
CA LEU A 58 17.86 -8.90 -8.00
C LEU A 58 16.77 -8.52 -6.98
N LEU A 59 15.53 -8.39 -7.44
CA LEU A 59 14.38 -8.06 -6.60
C LEU A 59 13.82 -9.29 -5.86
N GLN A 60 14.05 -10.52 -6.35
CA GLN A 60 13.49 -11.75 -5.79
C GLN A 60 13.73 -11.94 -4.29
N PRO A 61 14.94 -11.75 -3.74
CA PRO A 61 15.17 -11.91 -2.30
C PRO A 61 14.33 -10.94 -1.46
N PHE A 62 14.15 -9.71 -1.96
CA PHE A 62 13.31 -8.71 -1.29
C PHE A 62 11.83 -9.07 -1.38
N ILE A 63 11.35 -9.56 -2.53
CA ILE A 63 9.98 -10.04 -2.69
C ILE A 63 9.68 -11.12 -1.65
N LYS A 64 10.55 -12.13 -1.54
CA LYS A 64 10.41 -13.22 -0.56
C LYS A 64 10.36 -12.68 0.87
N LYS A 65 11.30 -11.80 1.24
CA LYS A 65 11.31 -11.17 2.57
C LYS A 65 10.01 -10.45 2.90
N TYR A 66 9.45 -9.67 1.97
CA TYR A 66 8.20 -8.94 2.23
C TYR A 66 6.96 -9.86 2.17
N GLN A 67 7.02 -10.95 1.40
CA GLN A 67 5.96 -11.97 1.34
C GLN A 67 5.70 -12.65 2.68
N GLU A 68 6.72 -12.77 3.54
CA GLU A 68 6.57 -13.30 4.91
C GLU A 68 5.65 -12.43 5.78
N ARG A 69 5.47 -11.15 5.44
CA ARG A 69 4.69 -10.19 6.22
C ARG A 69 3.36 -9.81 5.57
N GLY A 70 3.21 -10.02 4.27
CA GLY A 70 2.02 -9.60 3.55
C GLY A 70 2.10 -9.89 2.06
N GLN A 71 1.03 -9.60 1.35
CA GLN A 71 1.00 -9.79 -0.10
C GLN A 71 1.92 -8.78 -0.79
N VAL A 72 2.65 -9.22 -1.81
CA VAL A 72 3.57 -8.36 -2.59
C VAL A 72 3.11 -8.31 -4.04
N VAL A 73 2.95 -7.10 -4.57
CA VAL A 73 2.68 -6.82 -5.99
C VAL A 73 3.85 -6.06 -6.57
N VAL A 74 4.47 -6.64 -7.59
CA VAL A 74 5.54 -5.98 -8.37
C VAL A 74 4.94 -5.44 -9.66
N THR A 75 5.07 -4.13 -9.86
CA THR A 75 4.45 -3.48 -11.02
C THR A 75 5.09 -2.14 -11.39
N ASN A 76 4.65 -1.60 -12.52
CA ASN A 76 4.80 -0.19 -12.85
C ASN A 76 3.40 0.43 -12.85
N LEU A 77 3.14 1.33 -11.90
CA LEU A 77 1.84 2.01 -11.75
C LEU A 77 1.45 2.88 -12.95
N LYS A 78 2.39 3.18 -13.85
CA LYS A 78 2.11 3.88 -15.11
C LYS A 78 1.56 2.95 -16.20
N ASN A 79 1.73 1.64 -16.06
CA ASN A 79 1.24 0.66 -17.03
C ASN A 79 -0.20 0.26 -16.71
N LYS A 80 -0.99 -0.04 -17.75
CA LYS A 80 -2.41 -0.47 -17.60
C LYS A 80 -2.56 -1.72 -16.73
N ASP A 81 -1.60 -2.63 -16.80
CA ASP A 81 -1.54 -3.87 -16.00
C ASP A 81 -1.42 -3.61 -14.49
N GLY A 82 -0.88 -2.45 -14.08
CA GLY A 82 -0.75 -2.11 -12.67
C GLY A 82 -2.08 -2.04 -11.93
N TYR A 83 -3.14 -1.55 -12.59
CA TYR A 83 -4.49 -1.54 -12.02
C TYR A 83 -4.98 -2.96 -11.74
N HIS A 84 -4.89 -3.86 -12.74
CA HIS A 84 -5.44 -5.21 -12.64
C HIS A 84 -4.77 -6.01 -11.52
N LYS A 85 -3.43 -5.98 -11.44
CA LYS A 85 -2.66 -6.67 -10.39
C LYS A 85 -3.04 -6.19 -8.98
N ILE A 86 -3.18 -4.88 -8.80
CA ILE A 86 -3.50 -4.31 -7.49
C ILE A 86 -4.96 -4.56 -7.13
N ASN A 87 -5.88 -4.40 -8.08
CA ASN A 87 -7.29 -4.67 -7.87
C ASN A 87 -7.53 -6.15 -7.51
N GLN A 88 -6.81 -7.07 -8.16
CA GLN A 88 -6.84 -8.49 -7.81
C GLN A 88 -6.35 -8.74 -6.38
N ALA A 89 -5.23 -8.14 -5.97
CA ALA A 89 -4.70 -8.27 -4.62
C ALA A 89 -5.67 -7.70 -3.56
N LEU A 90 -6.26 -6.52 -3.82
CA LEU A 90 -7.25 -5.91 -2.94
C LEU A 90 -8.52 -6.75 -2.81
N ASN A 91 -8.99 -7.34 -3.91
CA ASN A 91 -10.14 -8.26 -3.88
C ASN A 91 -9.85 -9.50 -3.04
N GLN A 92 -8.64 -10.07 -3.14
CA GLN A 92 -8.23 -11.21 -2.31
C GLN A 92 -8.24 -10.84 -0.82
N GLU A 93 -7.69 -9.69 -0.44
CA GLU A 93 -7.71 -9.21 0.94
C GLU A 93 -9.15 -8.91 1.43
N TYR A 94 -10.00 -8.35 0.57
CA TYR A 94 -11.41 -8.14 0.89
C TYR A 94 -12.17 -9.45 1.12
N LEU A 95 -11.91 -10.49 0.31
CA LEU A 95 -12.53 -11.80 0.51
C LEU A 95 -12.12 -12.43 1.84
N LYS A 96 -10.82 -12.34 2.22
CA LYS A 96 -10.36 -12.79 3.55
C LYS A 96 -11.05 -12.03 4.68
N PHE A 97 -11.18 -10.70 4.53
CA PHE A 97 -11.89 -9.85 5.49
C PHE A 97 -13.38 -10.23 5.61
N LYS A 98 -14.05 -10.46 4.47
CA LYS A 98 -15.44 -10.91 4.39
C LYS A 98 -15.65 -12.25 5.10
N GLN A 99 -14.78 -13.23 4.83
CA GLN A 99 -14.83 -14.54 5.48
C GLN A 99 -14.66 -14.42 6.99
N LYS A 100 -13.69 -13.63 7.47
CA LYS A 100 -13.46 -13.40 8.89
C LYS A 100 -14.67 -12.77 9.60
N ASN A 101 -15.39 -11.87 8.93
CA ASN A 101 -16.62 -11.28 9.49
C ASN A 101 -17.81 -12.25 9.45
N ALA A 102 -17.94 -13.02 8.37
CA ALA A 102 -18.98 -14.04 8.24
C ALA A 102 -18.88 -15.11 9.34
N LEU A 103 -17.66 -15.59 9.65
CA LEU A 103 -17.40 -16.51 10.76
C LEU A 103 -17.80 -15.94 12.13
N LYS A 104 -17.91 -14.62 12.25
CA LYS A 104 -18.33 -13.92 13.47
C LYS A 104 -19.80 -13.49 13.42
N GLY A 105 -20.56 -13.89 12.40
CA GLY A 105 -21.94 -13.48 12.18
C GLY A 105 -22.11 -11.99 11.90
N LYS A 106 -21.07 -11.31 11.39
CA LYS A 106 -21.10 -9.86 11.13
C LYS A 106 -21.24 -9.54 9.65
N LEU A 107 -21.99 -8.48 9.34
CA LEU A 107 -21.97 -7.86 8.02
C LEU A 107 -20.56 -7.34 7.71
N THR A 108 -20.19 -7.36 6.43
CA THR A 108 -18.86 -6.91 5.98
C THR A 108 -18.95 -5.49 5.44
N PRO A 109 -18.37 -4.49 6.12
CA PRO A 109 -18.30 -3.12 5.61
C PRO A 109 -17.25 -2.97 4.51
N PRO A 110 -17.19 -1.82 3.81
CA PRO A 110 -16.08 -1.50 2.91
C PRO A 110 -14.73 -1.56 3.63
N LEU A 111 -13.71 -2.06 2.92
CA LEU A 111 -12.35 -2.21 3.45
C LEU A 111 -11.67 -0.84 3.58
N LYS A 112 -11.36 -0.40 4.81
CA LYS A 112 -10.66 0.87 5.02
C LYS A 112 -9.17 0.70 4.81
N CYS A 113 -8.62 1.33 3.78
CA CYS A 113 -7.21 1.20 3.42
C CYS A 113 -6.43 2.49 3.68
N VAL A 114 -5.15 2.37 4.05
CA VAL A 114 -4.22 3.51 4.10
C VAL A 114 -3.01 3.27 3.19
N VAL A 115 -2.59 4.30 2.46
CA VAL A 115 -1.42 4.24 1.57
C VAL A 115 -0.22 4.88 2.26
N LEU A 116 0.85 4.09 2.43
CA LEU A 116 2.11 4.49 3.06
C LEU A 116 3.28 4.44 2.06
N GLY A 117 4.35 5.16 2.38
CA GLY A 117 5.60 5.15 1.60
C GLY A 117 6.30 6.50 1.61
N ILE A 118 7.61 6.50 1.35
CA ILE A 118 8.43 7.73 1.30
C ILE A 118 8.02 8.64 0.11
N PRO A 119 8.45 9.91 0.05
CA PRO A 119 8.17 10.76 -1.10
C PRO A 119 8.56 10.12 -2.45
N ASN A 120 7.82 10.44 -3.52
CA ASN A 120 8.15 10.07 -4.91
C ASN A 120 8.17 8.56 -5.27
N VAL A 121 7.74 7.67 -4.38
CA VAL A 121 7.58 6.21 -4.69
C VAL A 121 6.39 5.90 -5.60
N GLY A 122 5.42 6.81 -5.72
CA GLY A 122 4.24 6.64 -6.58
C GLY A 122 2.90 6.52 -5.85
N LYS A 123 2.79 6.96 -4.58
CA LYS A 123 1.54 6.93 -3.81
C LYS A 123 0.36 7.62 -4.51
N SER A 124 0.55 8.85 -5.00
CA SER A 124 -0.52 9.58 -5.70
C SER A 124 -0.88 8.92 -7.03
N THR A 125 0.10 8.32 -7.72
CA THR A 125 -0.16 7.51 -8.92
C THR A 125 -1.04 6.32 -8.57
N LEU A 126 -0.73 5.59 -7.50
CA LEU A 126 -1.54 4.48 -7.02
C LEU A 126 -2.98 4.92 -6.76
N ILE A 127 -3.16 5.98 -5.95
CA ILE A 127 -4.49 6.48 -5.59
C ILE A 127 -5.28 6.85 -6.85
N ASN A 128 -4.70 7.61 -7.77
CA ASN A 128 -5.39 7.98 -9.01
C ASN A 128 -5.69 6.79 -9.92
N THR A 129 -4.77 5.83 -10.03
CA THR A 129 -5.00 4.60 -10.80
C THR A 129 -6.17 3.80 -10.22
N MET A 130 -6.34 3.78 -8.90
CA MET A 130 -7.42 3.05 -8.24
C MET A 130 -8.75 3.81 -8.21
N SER A 131 -8.73 5.14 -8.03
CA SER A 131 -9.94 5.96 -7.90
C SER A 131 -10.67 6.22 -9.22
N LYS A 132 -10.10 5.83 -10.37
CA LYS A 132 -10.62 6.07 -11.75
C LYS A 132 -11.01 7.53 -12.08
N THR A 133 -10.73 8.45 -11.17
CA THR A 133 -10.96 9.89 -11.24
C THR A 133 -9.67 10.57 -10.83
N LYS A 134 -9.29 11.69 -11.48
CA LYS A 134 -8.13 12.52 -11.12
C LYS A 134 -8.39 13.29 -9.80
N SER A 135 -8.82 12.59 -8.75
CA SER A 135 -9.28 13.17 -7.49
C SER A 135 -8.13 13.72 -6.65
N THR A 136 -6.93 13.12 -6.75
CA THR A 136 -5.75 13.71 -6.12
C THR A 136 -5.03 14.65 -7.09
N LYS A 137 -4.96 15.95 -6.74
CA LYS A 137 -4.12 16.94 -7.43
C LYS A 137 -2.69 16.41 -7.48
N VAL A 138 -2.27 15.91 -8.64
CA VAL A 138 -0.87 15.50 -8.89
C VAL A 138 -0.04 16.77 -9.04
N GLY A 139 0.32 17.38 -7.92
CA GLY A 139 1.37 18.41 -7.85
C GLY A 139 2.70 17.74 -7.52
N ALA A 140 3.73 17.98 -8.32
CA ALA A 140 5.09 17.47 -8.14
C ALA A 140 5.84 18.17 -6.97
N ILE A 141 5.19 18.29 -5.81
CA ILE A 141 5.75 18.94 -4.62
C ILE A 141 5.58 18.00 -3.43
N ALA A 142 6.69 17.64 -2.80
CA ALA A 142 6.70 16.81 -1.60
C ALA A 142 5.86 17.47 -0.49
N GLY A 143 4.87 16.74 0.07
CA GLY A 143 4.08 17.20 1.21
C GLY A 143 2.68 17.77 0.91
N ILE A 144 2.18 17.67 -0.33
CA ILE A 144 0.81 18.10 -0.69
C ILE A 144 -0.12 16.89 -0.91
N THR A 145 -0.39 16.17 0.16
CA THR A 145 -1.72 15.58 0.39
C THR A 145 -2.09 16.01 1.79
N ARG A 146 -2.53 17.27 1.90
CA ARG A 146 -2.76 17.99 3.17
C ARG A 146 -4.14 17.74 3.77
N SER A 147 -5.00 16.95 3.16
CA SER A 147 -6.32 16.62 3.70
C SER A 147 -6.63 15.13 3.56
N GLU A 148 -7.29 14.59 4.59
CA GLU A 148 -7.92 13.27 4.53
C GLU A 148 -9.03 13.33 3.47
N GLN A 149 -8.84 12.57 2.40
CA GLN A 149 -9.87 12.34 1.40
C GLN A 149 -10.25 10.87 1.54
N TRP A 150 -11.52 10.64 1.87
CA TRP A 150 -12.11 9.30 1.97
C TRP A 150 -12.56 8.84 0.59
#